data_AF-A0A959AYG5-F1
#
_entry.id   AF-A0A959AYG5-F1
#
_cell.length_a   1.000
_cell.length_b   1.000
_cell.length_c   1.000
_cell.angle_alpha   90.00
_cell.angle_beta   90.00
_cell.angle_gamma   90.00
#
_symmetry.space_group_name_H-M   'P 1'
#
loop_
_entity.id
_entity.type
_entity.pdbx_description
1 polymer ?
#
loop_
_entity_poly.entity_id
_entity_poly.type
_entity_poly.pdbx_seq_one_letter_code
_entity_poly.pdbx_strand_id
1 'polypeptide(L)'
;YRWDDFTPYLYVSEDYGQSWSAIGTDLPLEPVNVIKEDPENPGLLYVGTDHALYVSLDRGASFMQLNNHLPATPVHDLVVHPREKDLVVGTHGRSIYIASVKELQQLTEEVLAKALHAFSPTPVRYSSRWGRTDSWWKPDPPEVKLPIYTNSPGKAKVSLFTGKDLLLQSFEADCVKGLNYLPYDLTISGKNLAEYNKLLNKDRKEEEKPANVKAADDGKVYLYKGKYKVVVEKGGEKVEMDLEVK
;
A
#
# COMPACT_ATOMS: atom_id res chain seq x y z
N TYR A 1 -5.46 29.55 -18.10
CA TYR A 1 -6.60 29.53 -19.04
C TYR A 1 -7.16 30.89 -19.45
N ARG A 2 -7.12 31.98 -18.63
CA ARG A 2 -7.79 33.26 -18.99
C ARG A 2 -7.27 33.95 -20.27
N TRP A 3 -6.09 33.56 -20.77
CA TRP A 3 -5.48 34.06 -22.01
C TRP A 3 -5.01 32.93 -22.94
N ASP A 4 -5.69 31.78 -22.92
CA ASP A 4 -5.31 30.57 -23.68
C ASP A 4 -3.90 30.02 -23.38
N ASP A 5 -3.28 30.47 -22.29
CA ASP A 5 -2.09 29.86 -21.72
C ASP A 5 -2.48 28.81 -20.67
N PHE A 6 -2.06 27.57 -20.95
CA PHE A 6 -2.25 26.40 -20.12
C PHE A 6 -0.92 25.84 -19.60
N THR A 7 0.18 26.58 -19.78
CA THR A 7 1.49 26.17 -19.29
C THR A 7 1.45 26.04 -17.76
N PRO A 8 1.86 24.88 -17.19
CA PRO A 8 1.94 24.72 -15.74
C PRO A 8 3.17 25.48 -15.22
N TYR A 9 2.92 26.65 -14.64
CA TYR A 9 3.97 27.46 -14.03
C TYR A 9 4.22 27.00 -12.59
N LEU A 10 5.26 26.18 -12.41
CA LEU A 10 5.67 25.69 -11.09
C LEU A 10 7.14 26.04 -10.84
N TYR A 11 7.42 26.60 -9.67
CA TYR A 11 8.74 27.08 -9.31
C TYR A 11 9.06 26.75 -7.85
N VAL A 12 10.34 26.53 -7.59
CA VAL A 12 10.89 26.33 -6.24
C VAL A 12 11.92 27.41 -5.94
N SER A 13 11.97 27.82 -4.67
CA SER A 13 12.98 28.70 -4.12
C SER A 13 13.61 28.00 -2.92
N GLU A 14 14.94 27.97 -2.88
CA GLU A 14 15.73 27.39 -1.77
C GLU A 14 16.41 28.47 -0.91
N ASP A 15 16.18 29.74 -1.20
CA ASP A 15 16.91 30.88 -0.62
C ASP A 15 15.97 31.98 -0.08
N TYR A 16 14.82 31.56 0.44
CA TYR A 16 13.78 32.44 0.98
C TYR A 16 13.20 33.42 -0.05
N GLY A 17 13.16 33.02 -1.33
CA GLY A 17 12.51 33.73 -2.42
C GLY A 17 13.41 34.69 -3.19
N GLN A 18 14.72 34.65 -2.96
CA GLN A 18 15.69 35.50 -3.68
C GLN A 18 15.89 35.01 -5.12
N SER A 19 15.87 33.69 -5.34
CA SER A 19 15.92 33.08 -6.66
C SER A 19 14.91 31.95 -6.80
N TRP A 20 14.44 31.73 -8.04
CA TRP A 20 13.43 30.74 -8.36
C TRP A 20 13.90 29.89 -9.54
N SER A 21 13.73 28.58 -9.42
CA SER A 21 14.00 27.61 -10.47
C SER A 21 12.71 26.93 -10.89
N ALA A 22 12.51 26.76 -12.20
CA ALA A 22 11.34 26.03 -12.71
C ALA A 22 11.44 24.54 -12.36
N ILE A 23 10.31 23.96 -11.96
CA ILE A 23 10.11 22.52 -11.72
C ILE A 23 8.83 22.06 -12.43
N GLY A 24 8.56 20.76 -12.48
CA GLY A 24 7.34 20.23 -13.09
C GLY A 24 7.22 20.51 -14.58
N THR A 25 8.37 20.57 -15.28
CA THR A 25 8.44 20.82 -16.72
C THR A 25 7.88 19.68 -17.56
N ASP A 26 7.59 18.53 -16.95
CA ASP A 26 6.96 17.35 -17.55
C ASP A 26 5.45 17.25 -17.26
N LEU A 27 4.88 18.18 -16.49
CA LEU A 27 3.44 18.27 -16.28
C LEU A 27 2.73 18.57 -17.61
N PRO A 28 1.52 18.00 -17.83
CA PRO A 28 0.70 18.35 -18.98
C PRO A 28 0.35 19.84 -19.02
N LEU A 29 -0.01 20.35 -20.20
CA LEU A 29 -0.46 21.74 -20.40
C LEU A 29 -1.84 21.96 -19.78
N GLU A 30 -1.85 22.06 -18.45
CA GLU A 30 -3.01 22.21 -17.60
C GLU A 30 -2.71 23.26 -16.52
N PRO A 31 -3.64 24.20 -16.24
CA PRO A 31 -3.46 25.17 -15.15
C PRO A 31 -3.30 24.46 -13.82
N VAL A 32 -2.29 24.87 -13.06
CA VAL A 32 -2.07 24.42 -11.67
C VAL A 32 -2.95 25.25 -10.74
N ASN A 33 -3.72 24.57 -9.89
CA ASN A 33 -4.61 25.19 -8.91
C ASN A 33 -4.03 25.15 -7.50
N VAL A 34 -3.27 24.10 -7.17
CA VAL A 34 -2.71 23.89 -5.84
C VAL A 34 -1.43 23.06 -5.91
N ILE A 35 -0.45 23.40 -5.08
CA ILE A 35 0.71 22.56 -4.77
C ILE A 35 0.81 22.37 -3.26
N LYS A 36 1.17 21.16 -2.84
CA LYS A 36 1.47 20.84 -1.44
C LYS A 36 2.72 19.98 -1.34
N GLU A 37 3.66 20.40 -0.51
CA GLU A 37 4.77 19.55 -0.07
C GLU A 37 4.31 18.65 1.08
N ASP A 38 4.78 17.41 1.08
CA ASP A 38 4.49 16.47 2.15
C ASP A 38 5.24 16.83 3.46
N PRO A 39 4.57 16.79 4.62
CA PRO A 39 5.20 17.17 5.89
C PRO A 39 6.25 16.17 6.42
N GLU A 40 6.28 14.93 5.92
CA GLU A 40 7.23 13.90 6.35
C GLU A 40 8.34 13.64 5.32
N ASN A 41 8.05 13.80 4.02
CA ASN A 41 9.00 13.54 2.94
C ASN A 41 9.18 14.77 2.03
N PRO A 42 10.30 15.52 2.12
CA PRO A 42 10.54 16.71 1.29
C PRO A 42 10.74 16.40 -0.21
N GLY A 43 10.89 15.11 -0.57
CA GLY A 43 10.88 14.61 -1.95
C GLY A 43 9.47 14.59 -2.57
N LEU A 44 8.44 14.52 -1.73
CA LEU A 44 7.07 14.23 -2.12
C LEU A 44 6.26 15.53 -2.28
N LEU A 45 5.87 15.82 -3.52
CA LEU A 45 5.02 16.96 -3.87
C LEU A 45 3.71 16.47 -4.47
N TYR A 46 2.62 17.13 -4.13
CA TYR A 46 1.29 16.92 -4.71
C TYR A 46 0.87 18.16 -5.48
N VAL A 47 0.43 18.00 -6.72
CA VAL A 47 0.01 19.10 -7.60
C VAL A 47 -1.38 18.83 -8.14
N GLY A 48 -2.34 19.67 -7.75
CA GLY A 48 -3.69 19.68 -8.28
C GLY A 48 -3.81 20.63 -9.46
N THR A 49 -4.39 20.16 -10.56
CA THR A 49 -4.61 20.90 -11.81
C THR A 49 -6.09 20.95 -12.16
N ASP A 50 -6.43 21.52 -13.32
CA ASP A 50 -7.79 21.50 -13.86
C ASP A 50 -8.28 20.11 -14.30
N HIS A 51 -7.41 19.12 -14.47
CA HIS A 51 -7.83 17.78 -14.91
C HIS A 51 -7.46 16.64 -13.97
N ALA A 52 -6.39 16.77 -13.17
CA ALA A 52 -5.93 15.67 -12.33
C ALA A 52 -5.11 16.11 -11.11
N LEU A 53 -4.82 15.13 -10.27
CA LEU A 53 -3.81 15.19 -9.23
C LEU A 53 -2.55 14.49 -9.72
N TYR A 54 -1.40 15.16 -9.59
CA TYR A 54 -0.08 14.64 -9.89
C TYR A 54 0.77 14.58 -8.63
N VAL A 55 1.73 13.67 -8.62
CA VAL A 55 2.65 13.44 -7.52
C VAL A 55 4.08 13.39 -8.06
N SER A 56 5.00 14.05 -7.38
CA SER A 56 6.44 13.92 -7.58
C SER A 56 7.04 13.18 -6.40
N LEU A 57 8.07 12.37 -6.63
CA LEU A 57 8.89 11.75 -5.58
C LEU A 57 10.34 12.26 -5.58
N ASP A 58 10.65 13.25 -6.41
CA ASP A 58 12.00 13.75 -6.67
C ASP A 58 12.05 15.29 -6.65
N ARG A 59 11.28 15.90 -5.74
CA ARG A 59 11.23 17.36 -5.53
C ARG A 59 10.78 18.16 -6.75
N GLY A 60 10.01 17.55 -7.63
CA GLY A 60 9.41 18.17 -8.80
C GLY A 60 10.24 18.05 -10.07
N ALA A 61 11.24 17.17 -10.09
CA ALA A 61 11.97 16.88 -11.32
C ALA A 61 11.14 16.04 -12.29
N SER A 62 10.25 15.18 -11.78
CA SER A 62 9.26 14.45 -12.56
C SER A 62 7.93 14.24 -11.82
N PHE A 63 6.84 14.17 -12.58
CA PHE A 63 5.49 13.99 -12.06
C PHE A 63 4.80 12.79 -12.68
N MET A 64 3.99 12.11 -11.86
CA MET A 64 3.11 11.02 -12.28
C MET A 64 1.68 11.29 -11.81
N GLN A 65 0.71 10.93 -12.65
CA GLN A 65 -0.69 11.10 -12.30
C GLN A 65 -1.08 10.13 -11.18
N LEU A 66 -1.74 10.64 -10.13
CA LEU A 66 -2.31 9.82 -9.07
C LEU A 66 -3.73 9.40 -9.45
N ASN A 67 -3.87 8.22 -10.02
CA ASN A 67 -5.11 7.74 -10.67
C ASN A 67 -5.81 6.58 -9.93
N ASN A 68 -5.69 6.53 -8.60
CA ASN A 68 -6.29 5.47 -7.77
C ASN A 68 -7.79 5.71 -7.53
N HIS A 69 -8.62 5.51 -8.55
CA HIS A 69 -10.08 5.80 -8.55
C HIS A 69 -10.47 7.28 -8.46
N LEU A 70 -9.50 8.19 -8.48
CA LEU A 70 -9.76 9.61 -8.68
C LEU A 70 -10.06 9.84 -10.17
N PRO A 71 -11.27 10.32 -10.53
CA PRO A 71 -11.60 10.60 -11.92
C PRO A 71 -10.89 11.86 -12.40
N ALA A 72 -10.81 12.06 -13.72
CA ALA A 72 -10.37 13.34 -14.28
C ALA A 72 -11.33 14.45 -13.82
N THR A 73 -10.81 15.37 -13.00
CA THR A 73 -11.55 16.45 -12.35
C THR A 73 -10.59 17.53 -11.87
N PRO A 74 -11.02 18.81 -11.83
CA PRO A 74 -10.19 19.85 -11.24
C PRO A 74 -9.99 19.58 -9.75
N VAL A 75 -8.75 19.76 -9.29
CA VAL A 75 -8.34 19.67 -7.89
C VAL A 75 -7.95 21.06 -7.43
N HIS A 76 -8.72 21.65 -6.52
CA HIS A 76 -8.53 23.03 -6.07
C HIS A 76 -7.84 23.15 -4.72
N ASP A 77 -7.86 22.10 -3.90
CA ASP A 77 -7.25 22.13 -2.57
C ASP A 77 -6.74 20.75 -2.14
N LEU A 78 -5.70 20.75 -1.30
CA LEU A 78 -5.01 19.57 -0.81
C LEU A 78 -4.59 19.77 0.65
N VAL A 79 -4.91 18.79 1.50
CA VAL A 79 -4.45 18.75 2.90
C VAL A 79 -3.85 17.39 3.19
N VAL A 80 -2.58 17.36 3.62
CA VAL A 80 -1.94 16.16 4.16
C VAL A 80 -2.11 16.16 5.67
N HIS A 81 -2.83 15.18 6.21
CA HIS A 81 -3.01 15.05 7.65
C HIS A 81 -1.78 14.40 8.28
N PRO A 82 -1.03 15.09 9.18
CA PRO A 82 0.28 14.60 9.65
C PRO A 82 0.19 13.33 10.49
N ARG A 83 -0.87 13.14 11.29
CA ARG A 83 -1.03 11.94 12.14
C ARG A 83 -1.56 10.71 11.38
N GLU A 84 -2.68 10.87 10.68
CA GLU A 84 -3.33 9.76 9.96
C GLU A 84 -2.60 9.40 8.65
N LYS A 85 -1.76 10.31 8.13
CA LYS A 85 -1.07 10.16 6.84
C LYS A 85 -2.07 9.99 5.69
N ASP A 86 -3.12 10.79 5.75
CA ASP A 86 -4.16 10.85 4.73
C ASP A 86 -4.01 12.14 3.91
N LEU A 87 -4.11 12.00 2.59
CA LEU A 87 -4.29 13.13 1.68
C LEU A 87 -5.79 13.35 1.46
N VAL A 88 -6.25 14.53 1.84
CA VAL A 88 -7.60 15.03 1.58
C VAL A 88 -7.56 15.88 0.31
N VAL A 89 -8.35 15.49 -0.69
CA VAL A 89 -8.36 16.10 -2.02
C VAL A 89 -9.69 16.81 -2.25
N GLY A 90 -9.65 18.14 -2.28
CA GLY A 90 -10.78 19.01 -2.59
C GLY A 90 -10.95 19.17 -4.10
N THR A 91 -11.99 18.55 -4.66
CA THR A 91 -12.26 18.59 -6.10
C THR A 91 -13.34 19.61 -6.44
N HIS A 92 -13.34 20.10 -7.69
CA HIS A 92 -14.44 20.88 -8.23
C HIS A 92 -15.52 19.98 -8.82
N GLY A 93 -16.69 19.91 -8.18
CA GLY A 93 -17.86 19.19 -8.69
C GLY A 93 -17.91 17.68 -8.43
N ARG A 94 -16.94 17.10 -7.72
CA ARG A 94 -16.87 15.65 -7.40
C ARG A 94 -16.63 15.36 -5.90
N SER A 95 -17.02 16.28 -5.01
CA SER A 95 -16.88 16.16 -3.55
C SER A 95 -15.41 16.06 -3.08
N ILE A 96 -15.16 15.37 -1.96
CA ILE A 96 -13.84 15.21 -1.34
C ILE A 96 -13.41 13.75 -1.47
N TYR A 97 -12.16 13.53 -1.84
CA TYR A 97 -11.52 12.21 -1.80
C TYR A 97 -10.51 12.15 -0.67
N ILE A 98 -10.39 10.98 -0.04
CA ILE A 98 -9.40 10.72 1.01
C ILE A 98 -8.67 9.44 0.66
N ALA A 99 -7.35 9.48 0.66
CA ALA A 99 -6.50 8.31 0.46
C ALA A 99 -5.30 8.36 1.40
N SER A 100 -4.90 7.20 1.92
CA SER A 100 -3.68 7.12 2.70
C SER A 100 -2.46 7.31 1.80
N VAL A 101 -1.51 8.12 2.27
CA VAL A 101 -0.20 8.36 1.66
C VAL A 101 0.94 7.75 2.47
N LYS A 102 0.62 6.95 3.50
CA LYS A 102 1.60 6.37 4.42
C LYS A 102 2.76 5.65 3.71
N GLU A 103 2.48 4.83 2.68
CA GLU A 103 3.55 4.16 1.93
C GLU A 103 4.23 5.10 0.92
N LEU A 104 3.53 6.08 0.36
CA LEU A 104 4.12 7.10 -0.53
C LEU A 104 5.15 7.95 0.23
N GLN A 105 4.84 8.37 1.46
CA GLN A 105 5.75 9.13 2.32
C GLN A 105 7.06 8.38 2.60
N GLN A 106 7.04 7.05 2.60
CA GLN A 106 8.23 6.22 2.83
C GLN A 106 9.09 6.02 1.57
N LEU A 107 8.65 6.46 0.38
CA LEU A 107 9.43 6.38 -0.85
C LEU A 107 10.48 7.50 -0.93
N THR A 108 11.53 7.37 -0.13
CA THR A 108 12.72 8.21 -0.23
C THR A 108 13.60 7.79 -1.41
N GLU A 109 14.57 8.63 -1.79
CA GLU A 109 15.57 8.29 -2.81
C GLU A 109 16.25 6.93 -2.54
N GLU A 110 16.54 6.63 -1.27
CA GLU A 110 17.13 5.37 -0.83
C GLU A 110 16.22 4.16 -1.10
N VAL A 111 14.89 4.32 -0.93
CA VAL A 111 13.92 3.26 -1.21
C VAL A 111 13.72 3.09 -2.71
N LEU A 112 13.66 4.19 -3.46
CA LEU A 112 13.52 4.18 -4.92
C LEU A 112 14.74 3.60 -5.63
N ALA A 113 15.92 3.70 -5.02
CA ALA A 113 17.14 3.04 -5.52
C ALA A 113 17.12 1.51 -5.37
N LYS A 114 16.26 0.95 -4.51
CA LYS A 114 16.16 -0.51 -4.30
C LYS A 114 15.34 -1.16 -5.42
N ALA A 115 15.70 -2.37 -5.81
CA ALA A 115 14.91 -3.13 -6.78
C ALA A 115 13.58 -3.67 -6.20
N LEU A 116 13.57 -3.93 -4.90
CA LEU A 116 12.42 -4.42 -4.15
C LEU A 116 12.46 -3.87 -2.72
N HIS A 117 11.31 -3.42 -2.21
CA HIS A 117 11.16 -2.99 -0.82
C HIS A 117 9.79 -3.41 -0.29
N ALA A 118 9.73 -3.79 0.99
CA ALA A 118 8.51 -4.20 1.67
C ALA A 118 8.15 -3.20 2.76
N PHE A 119 6.88 -2.84 2.86
CA PHE A 119 6.36 -1.99 3.92
C PHE A 119 5.58 -2.82 4.94
N SER A 120 5.37 -2.26 6.14
CA SER A 120 4.61 -2.94 7.19
C SER A 120 3.11 -2.94 6.87
N PRO A 121 2.49 -4.12 6.65
CA PRO A 121 1.05 -4.22 6.42
C PRO A 121 0.26 -3.85 7.68
N THR A 122 -1.00 -3.48 7.50
CA THR A 122 -1.91 -3.20 8.60
C THR A 122 -2.23 -4.49 9.37
N PRO A 123 -2.13 -4.52 10.71
CA PRO A 123 -2.51 -5.69 11.50
C PRO A 123 -3.98 -6.07 11.27
N VAL A 124 -4.24 -7.35 11.06
CA VAL A 124 -5.58 -7.85 10.78
C VAL A 124 -6.23 -8.36 12.06
N ARG A 125 -7.50 -8.03 12.29
CA ARG A 125 -8.27 -8.57 13.41
C ARG A 125 -8.70 -10.00 13.09
N TYR A 126 -8.31 -10.96 13.93
CA TYR A 126 -8.73 -12.34 13.85
C TYR A 126 -10.25 -12.50 13.99
N SER A 127 -10.82 -13.40 13.20
CA SER A 127 -12.20 -13.84 13.37
C SER A 127 -12.29 -15.36 13.23
N SER A 128 -12.91 -16.01 14.21
CA SER A 128 -13.25 -17.44 14.10
C SER A 128 -14.38 -17.73 13.10
N ARG A 129 -14.95 -16.69 12.47
CA ARG A 129 -16.01 -16.80 11.47
C ARG A 129 -15.50 -16.70 10.02
N TRP A 130 -14.20 -16.54 9.80
CA TRP A 130 -13.66 -16.55 8.44
C TRP A 130 -14.01 -17.86 7.72
N GLY A 131 -14.49 -17.73 6.48
CA GLY A 131 -14.97 -18.85 5.67
C GLY A 131 -16.26 -19.52 6.17
N ARG A 132 -16.94 -18.97 7.19
CA ARG A 132 -18.23 -19.49 7.66
C ARG A 132 -19.31 -19.17 6.63
N THR A 133 -20.09 -20.18 6.24
CA THR A 133 -21.19 -20.01 5.29
C THR A 133 -22.55 -20.11 5.99
N ASP A 134 -23.56 -19.46 5.44
CA ASP A 134 -24.95 -19.57 5.88
C ASP A 134 -25.86 -19.67 4.63
N SER A 135 -27.07 -20.20 4.78
CA SER A 135 -27.99 -20.48 3.65
C SER A 135 -28.44 -19.21 2.91
N TRP A 136 -28.28 -18.02 3.52
CA TRP A 136 -28.72 -16.75 2.95
C TRP A 136 -27.58 -15.77 2.63
N TRP A 137 -26.31 -16.14 2.89
CA TRP A 137 -25.17 -15.23 2.72
C TRP A 137 -23.92 -15.98 2.23
N LYS A 138 -23.19 -15.37 1.30
CA LYS A 138 -21.88 -15.87 0.90
C LYS A 138 -20.84 -15.52 1.98
N PRO A 139 -19.84 -16.39 2.22
CA PRO A 139 -18.74 -16.07 3.13
C PRO A 139 -18.02 -14.81 2.64
N ASP A 140 -17.69 -13.94 3.59
CA ASP A 140 -16.83 -12.78 3.38
C ASP A 140 -15.40 -13.15 3.83
N PRO A 141 -14.51 -13.53 2.90
CA PRO A 141 -13.15 -13.87 3.26
C PRO A 141 -12.41 -12.62 3.75
N PRO A 142 -11.50 -12.75 4.73
CA PRO A 142 -10.64 -11.64 5.07
C PRO A 142 -9.76 -11.27 3.86
N GLU A 143 -9.44 -10.00 3.73
CA GLU A 143 -8.47 -9.53 2.74
C GLU A 143 -7.48 -8.58 3.44
N VAL A 144 -6.19 -8.83 3.24
CA VAL A 144 -5.12 -7.91 3.61
C VAL A 144 -4.33 -7.52 2.37
N LYS A 145 -3.94 -6.26 2.31
CA LYS A 145 -3.02 -5.74 1.29
C LYS A 145 -1.60 -5.83 1.83
N LEU A 146 -0.71 -6.49 1.09
CA LEU A 146 0.72 -6.57 1.38
C LEU A 146 1.44 -5.51 0.54
N PRO A 147 1.80 -4.35 1.12
CA PRO A 147 2.42 -3.25 0.39
C PRO A 147 3.88 -3.56 0.06
N ILE A 148 4.25 -3.41 -1.21
CA ILE A 148 5.63 -3.49 -1.68
C ILE A 148 5.92 -2.39 -2.71
N TYR A 149 7.18 -2.05 -2.87
CA TYR A 149 7.69 -1.27 -4.00
C TYR A 149 8.58 -2.15 -4.86
N THR A 150 8.48 -2.03 -6.19
CA THR A 150 9.47 -2.60 -7.11
C THR A 150 9.81 -1.64 -8.25
N ASN A 151 11.07 -1.61 -8.67
CA ASN A 151 11.54 -0.72 -9.72
C ASN A 151 11.23 -1.21 -11.16
N SER A 152 10.65 -2.41 -11.29
CA SER A 152 10.40 -3.08 -12.57
C SER A 152 9.11 -3.91 -12.52
N PRO A 153 8.35 -4.03 -13.63
CA PRO A 153 7.21 -4.95 -13.66
C PRO A 153 7.66 -6.42 -13.62
N GLY A 154 6.74 -7.32 -13.32
CA GLY A 154 6.99 -8.77 -13.34
C GLY A 154 6.26 -9.53 -12.24
N LYS A 155 6.53 -10.82 -12.11
CA LYS A 155 5.91 -11.66 -11.07
C LYS A 155 6.74 -11.66 -9.78
N ALA A 156 6.07 -11.53 -8.65
CA ALA A 156 6.64 -11.72 -7.33
C ALA A 156 6.11 -13.02 -6.72
N LYS A 157 6.99 -13.79 -6.09
CA LYS A 157 6.63 -14.97 -5.30
C LYS A 157 6.49 -14.55 -3.84
N VAL A 158 5.31 -14.73 -3.28
CA VAL A 158 5.00 -14.47 -1.88
C VAL A 158 5.02 -15.79 -1.12
N SER A 159 5.68 -15.82 0.03
CA SER A 159 5.77 -17.00 0.90
C SER A 159 5.51 -16.58 2.35
N LEU A 160 4.58 -17.26 3.01
CA LEU A 160 4.20 -16.98 4.39
C LEU A 160 4.79 -18.01 5.34
N PHE A 161 5.47 -17.54 6.38
CA PHE A 161 6.07 -18.35 7.42
C PHE A 161 5.50 -18.02 8.80
N THR A 162 5.48 -19.00 9.69
CA THR A 162 5.34 -18.77 11.13
C THR A 162 6.62 -18.11 11.69
N GLY A 163 6.56 -17.57 12.91
CA GLY A 163 7.77 -17.12 13.62
C GLY A 163 8.82 -18.21 13.93
N LYS A 164 8.52 -19.48 13.64
CA LYS A 164 9.45 -20.62 13.76
C LYS A 164 9.83 -21.19 12.37
N ASP A 165 9.76 -20.35 11.33
CA ASP A 165 10.12 -20.62 9.94
C ASP A 165 9.37 -21.78 9.25
N LEU A 166 8.24 -22.23 9.81
CA LEU A 166 7.33 -23.15 9.12
C LEU A 166 6.59 -22.43 7.98
N LEU A 167 6.75 -22.90 6.75
CA LEU A 167 6.02 -22.41 5.57
C LEU A 167 4.53 -22.80 5.64
N LEU A 168 3.64 -21.83 5.50
CA LEU A 168 2.19 -22.03 5.54
C LEU A 168 1.52 -21.88 4.16
N GLN A 169 1.97 -20.89 3.38
CA GLN A 169 1.40 -20.56 2.08
C GLN A 169 2.47 -20.04 1.12
N SER A 170 2.29 -20.28 -0.17
CA SER A 170 3.05 -19.59 -1.21
C SER A 170 2.19 -19.38 -2.46
N PHE A 171 2.26 -18.19 -3.03
CA PHE A 171 1.55 -17.81 -4.25
C PHE A 171 2.36 -16.81 -5.07
N GLU A 172 1.99 -16.64 -6.34
CA GLU A 172 2.57 -15.62 -7.22
C GLU A 172 1.58 -14.46 -7.40
N ALA A 173 2.11 -13.25 -7.54
CA ALA A 173 1.33 -12.07 -7.85
C ALA A 173 2.04 -11.22 -8.92
N ASP A 174 1.26 -10.68 -9.86
CA ASP A 174 1.77 -9.74 -10.86
C ASP A 174 2.02 -8.37 -10.21
N CYS A 175 3.14 -7.76 -10.55
CA CYS A 175 3.56 -6.45 -10.06
C CYS A 175 3.84 -5.52 -11.24
N VAL A 176 3.48 -4.25 -11.07
CA VAL A 176 3.92 -3.14 -11.93
C VAL A 176 5.08 -2.40 -11.29
N LYS A 177 5.79 -1.57 -12.07
CA LYS A 177 6.79 -0.65 -11.51
C LYS A 177 6.09 0.34 -10.57
N GLY A 178 6.65 0.55 -9.38
CA GLY A 178 6.12 1.44 -8.35
C GLY A 178 5.56 0.69 -7.13
N LEU A 179 4.63 1.33 -6.43
CA LEU A 179 3.91 0.74 -5.30
C LEU A 179 2.89 -0.29 -5.78
N ASN A 180 2.87 -1.43 -5.11
CA ASN A 180 1.92 -2.52 -5.33
C ASN A 180 1.32 -2.94 -3.99
N TYR A 181 0.05 -3.30 -4.01
CA TYR A 181 -0.69 -3.78 -2.84
C TYR A 181 -1.17 -5.20 -3.14
N LEU A 182 -0.38 -6.21 -2.79
CA LEU A 182 -0.69 -7.59 -3.14
C LEU A 182 -1.84 -8.10 -2.27
N PRO A 183 -2.99 -8.51 -2.83
CA PRO A 183 -4.11 -9.00 -2.05
C PRO A 183 -3.79 -10.39 -1.49
N TYR A 184 -4.09 -10.61 -0.23
CA TYR A 184 -3.93 -11.91 0.42
C TYR A 184 -5.14 -12.22 1.31
N ASP A 185 -5.71 -13.41 1.14
CA ASP A 185 -6.94 -13.84 1.82
C ASP A 185 -6.69 -14.57 3.15
N LEU A 186 -5.46 -14.48 3.69
CA LEU A 186 -5.04 -15.12 4.93
C LEU A 186 -5.19 -16.64 4.95
N THR A 187 -5.22 -17.29 3.78
CA THR A 187 -5.34 -18.74 3.67
C THR A 187 -4.00 -19.47 3.68
N ILE A 188 -4.00 -20.69 4.21
CA ILE A 188 -2.85 -21.58 4.19
C ILE A 188 -3.10 -22.79 3.28
N SER A 189 -2.02 -23.32 2.69
CA SER A 189 -2.08 -24.41 1.70
C SER A 189 -2.54 -25.77 2.28
N GLY A 190 -2.69 -25.89 3.60
CA GLY A 190 -3.06 -27.13 4.30
C GLY A 190 -1.92 -28.16 4.45
N LYS A 191 -0.86 -28.10 3.62
CA LYS A 191 0.26 -29.07 3.62
C LYS A 191 0.91 -29.27 5.00
N ASN A 192 1.10 -28.17 5.73
CA ASN A 192 1.75 -28.18 7.04
C ASN A 192 0.76 -27.95 8.20
N LEU A 193 -0.54 -28.24 8.01
CA LEU A 193 -1.58 -27.96 9.01
C LEU A 193 -1.37 -28.69 10.34
N ALA A 194 -0.97 -29.96 10.30
CA ALA A 194 -0.74 -30.75 11.52
C ALA A 194 0.43 -30.18 12.34
N GLU A 195 1.52 -29.79 11.69
CA GLU A 195 2.67 -29.16 12.33
C GLU A 195 2.32 -27.77 12.85
N TYR A 196 1.58 -26.99 12.06
CA TYR A 196 1.09 -25.68 12.46
C TYR A 196 0.23 -25.75 13.73
N ASN A 197 -0.72 -26.68 13.80
CA ASN A 197 -1.51 -26.91 15.02
C ASN A 197 -0.65 -27.33 16.21
N LYS A 198 0.38 -28.17 16.01
CA LYS A 198 1.35 -28.49 17.08
C LYS A 198 2.08 -27.24 17.57
N LEU A 199 2.56 -26.39 16.66
CA LEU A 199 3.25 -25.15 17.00
C LEU A 199 2.36 -24.17 17.77
N LEU A 200 1.09 -24.05 17.38
CA LEU A 200 0.12 -23.16 18.04
C LEU A 200 -0.22 -23.56 19.48
N ASN A 201 -0.04 -24.84 19.84
CA ASN A 201 -0.36 -25.38 21.17
C ASN A 201 0.88 -25.67 22.02
N LYS A 202 2.10 -25.61 21.47
CA LYS A 202 3.35 -25.96 22.18
C LYS A 202 3.54 -25.18 23.48
N ASP A 203 3.21 -23.89 23.46
CA ASP A 203 3.48 -22.95 24.54
C ASP A 203 2.18 -22.49 25.24
N ARG A 204 1.04 -23.18 24.99
CA ARG A 204 -0.25 -22.87 25.62
C ARG A 204 -0.38 -23.52 26.99
N LYS A 205 -1.04 -22.82 27.92
CA LYS A 205 -1.42 -23.38 29.21
C LYS A 205 -2.52 -24.43 29.03
N GLU A 206 -2.50 -25.48 29.84
CA GLU A 206 -3.50 -26.58 29.79
C GLU A 206 -4.94 -26.10 30.01
N GLU A 207 -5.12 -24.98 30.71
CA GLU A 207 -6.42 -24.36 31.00
C GLU A 207 -6.99 -23.60 29.78
N GLU A 208 -6.17 -23.28 28.77
CA GLU A 208 -6.61 -22.58 27.57
C GLU A 208 -7.19 -23.58 26.56
N LYS A 209 -8.34 -23.23 25.96
CA LYS A 209 -8.89 -24.02 24.84
C LYS A 209 -7.82 -24.16 23.75
N PRO A 210 -7.53 -25.38 23.25
CA PRO A 210 -6.48 -25.58 22.26
C PRO A 210 -6.80 -24.84 20.97
N ALA A 211 -5.76 -24.32 20.31
CA ALA A 211 -5.87 -23.88 18.93
C ALA A 211 -6.15 -25.11 18.07
N ASN A 212 -7.24 -25.07 17.32
CA ASN A 212 -7.55 -26.11 16.36
C ASN A 212 -7.92 -25.44 15.04
N VAL A 213 -6.90 -25.17 14.24
CA VAL A 213 -7.07 -24.66 12.88
C VAL A 213 -7.46 -25.83 12.00
N LYS A 214 -8.56 -25.64 11.26
CA LYS A 214 -9.13 -26.62 10.33
C LYS A 214 -9.79 -25.87 9.18
N ALA A 215 -10.19 -26.62 8.16
CA ALA A 215 -10.98 -26.04 7.08
C ALA A 215 -12.28 -25.43 7.63
N ALA A 216 -12.61 -24.23 7.15
CA ALA A 216 -13.89 -23.57 7.35
C ALA A 216 -14.94 -24.17 6.39
N ASP A 217 -16.17 -23.64 6.44
CA ASP A 217 -17.30 -24.17 5.66
C ASP A 217 -17.10 -24.00 4.15
N ASP A 218 -16.29 -23.01 3.73
CA ASP A 218 -15.88 -22.78 2.35
C ASP A 218 -14.71 -23.69 1.88
N GLY A 219 -14.26 -24.60 2.73
CA GLY A 219 -13.18 -25.54 2.44
C GLY A 219 -11.77 -24.94 2.56
N LYS A 220 -11.63 -23.63 2.84
CA LYS A 220 -10.34 -22.97 3.03
C LYS A 220 -9.88 -23.06 4.48
N VAL A 221 -8.56 -22.98 4.68
CA VAL A 221 -7.96 -22.96 6.01
C VAL A 221 -7.34 -21.59 6.23
N TYR A 222 -7.70 -20.93 7.32
CA TYR A 222 -7.24 -19.57 7.61
C TYR A 222 -6.19 -19.53 8.71
N LEU A 223 -5.40 -18.45 8.72
CA LEU A 223 -4.46 -18.18 9.80
C LEU A 223 -5.17 -18.01 11.14
N TYR A 224 -4.49 -18.46 12.20
CA TYR A 224 -4.89 -18.18 13.58
C TYR A 224 -4.27 -16.86 14.07
N LYS A 225 -4.70 -16.36 15.23
CA LYS A 225 -4.03 -15.20 15.86
C LYS A 225 -2.54 -15.48 16.11
N GLY A 226 -1.69 -14.52 15.79
CA GLY A 226 -0.24 -14.65 15.90
C GLY A 226 0.52 -13.66 14.99
N LYS A 227 1.85 -13.72 15.08
CA LYS A 227 2.77 -12.99 14.21
C LYS A 227 3.34 -13.93 13.16
N TYR A 228 3.38 -13.46 11.93
CA TYR A 228 3.84 -14.20 10.76
C TYR A 228 4.86 -13.37 10.01
N LYS A 229 5.74 -14.06 9.31
CA LYS A 229 6.76 -13.47 8.46
C LYS A 229 6.34 -13.71 7.01
N VAL A 230 6.16 -12.64 6.25
CA VAL A 230 5.91 -12.71 4.81
C VAL A 230 7.21 -12.40 4.10
N VAL A 231 7.60 -13.29 3.20
CA VAL A 231 8.75 -13.13 2.32
C VAL A 231 8.23 -12.86 0.91
N VAL A 232 8.72 -11.81 0.28
CA VAL A 232 8.46 -11.51 -1.12
C VAL A 232 9.77 -11.60 -1.90
N GLU A 233 9.77 -12.42 -2.94
CA GLU A 233 10.92 -12.62 -3.83
C GLU A 233 10.55 -12.18 -5.25
N LYS A 234 11.39 -11.34 -5.86
CA LYS A 234 11.21 -10.88 -7.24
C LYS A 234 12.57 -10.52 -7.85
N GLY A 235 12.86 -11.08 -9.03
CA GLY A 235 14.08 -10.73 -9.78
C GLY A 235 15.39 -11.06 -9.07
N GLY A 236 15.40 -12.10 -8.22
CA GLY A 236 16.57 -12.48 -7.40
C GLY A 236 16.70 -11.72 -6.07
N GLU A 237 15.92 -10.65 -5.88
CA GLU A 237 15.84 -9.92 -4.62
C GLU A 237 14.79 -10.52 -3.69
N LYS A 238 15.07 -10.46 -2.39
CA LYS A 238 14.19 -10.97 -1.34
C LYS A 238 14.01 -9.91 -0.25
N VAL A 239 12.76 -9.61 0.09
CA VAL A 239 12.38 -8.72 1.20
C VAL A 239 11.44 -9.42 2.16
N GLU A 240 11.43 -8.98 3.41
CA GLU A 240 10.61 -9.55 4.47
C GLU A 240 9.73 -8.48 5.10
N MET A 241 8.50 -8.84 5.51
CA MET A 241 7.60 -8.00 6.30
C MET A 241 6.90 -8.83 7.36
N ASP A 242 6.52 -8.19 8.46
CA ASP A 242 5.76 -8.81 9.54
C ASP A 242 4.25 -8.63 9.31
N LEU A 243 3.51 -9.73 9.35
CA LEU A 243 2.05 -9.76 9.32
C LEU A 243 1.52 -10.19 10.68
N GLU A 244 0.74 -9.31 11.33
CA GLU A 244 0.12 -9.59 12.61
C GLU A 244 -1.37 -9.87 12.45
N VAL A 245 -1.83 -10.98 13.04
CA VAL A 245 -3.24 -11.36 13.16
C VAL A 245 -3.61 -11.34 14.64
N LYS A 246 -4.46 -10.40 15.07
CA LYS A 246 -4.76 -10.13 16.49
C LYS A 246 -6.17 -10.50 16.91
#